data_AF-A0A1Q7NA50-F1
#
_entry.id   AF-A0A1Q7NA50-F1
#
_cell.length_a   1.000
_cell.length_b   1.000
_cell.length_c   1.000
_cell.angle_alpha   90.00
_cell.angle_beta   90.00
_cell.angle_gamma   90.00
#
_symmetry.space_group_name_H-M   'P 1'
#
loop_
_entity.id
_entity.type
_entity.pdbx_description
1 polymer ?
#
loop_
_entity_poly.entity_id
_entity_poly.type
_entity_poly.pdbx_seq_one_letter_code
_entity_poly.pdbx_strand_id
1 'polypeptide(L)'
;MRALVEGAAAGDYDAFLPESSGRRGLEPLCAVYGPACAPAIAKRLDNGELKAISFHADVRVGILPLAEVRAFGGGDPDELFFNVNTPADLERAEALWRRHG
;
A
#
# COMPACT_ATOMS: atom_id res chain seq x y z
N MET A 1 9.42 -2.95 3.56
CA MET A 1 9.20 -3.43 2.16
C MET A 1 9.47 -4.93 1.97
N ARG A 2 10.55 -5.51 2.53
CA ARG A 2 10.79 -6.97 2.44
C ARG A 2 9.62 -7.84 2.93
N ALA A 3 8.96 -7.45 4.02
CA ALA A 3 7.78 -8.14 4.55
C ALA A 3 6.62 -8.28 3.55
N LEU A 4 6.43 -7.30 2.65
CA LEU A 4 5.38 -7.38 1.63
C LEU A 4 5.71 -8.42 0.55
N VAL A 5 6.99 -8.52 0.17
CA VAL A 5 7.46 -9.51 -0.81
C VAL A 5 7.40 -10.92 -0.21
N GLU A 6 7.84 -11.07 1.05
CA GLU A 6 7.78 -12.36 1.75
C GLU A 6 6.34 -12.81 1.99
N GLY A 7 5.44 -11.90 2.39
CA GLY A 7 4.02 -12.20 2.57
C GLY A 7 3.34 -12.62 1.26
N ALA A 8 3.63 -11.92 0.15
CA ALA A 8 3.12 -12.28 -1.17
C ALA A 8 3.56 -13.69 -1.59
N ALA A 9 4.85 -14.02 -1.41
CA ALA A 9 5.42 -15.32 -1.76
C ALA A 9 4.92 -16.47 -0.87
N ALA A 10 4.67 -16.20 0.43
CA ALA A 10 4.24 -17.23 1.38
C ALA A 10 2.79 -17.67 1.18
N GLY A 11 1.90 -16.76 0.77
CA GLY A 11 0.46 -17.04 0.65
C GLY A 11 -0.05 -17.26 -0.77
N ASP A 12 0.85 -17.28 -1.77
CA ASP A 12 0.50 -17.42 -3.19
C ASP A 12 -0.58 -16.39 -3.58
N TYR A 13 -0.34 -15.13 -3.19
CA TYR A 13 -1.25 -14.01 -3.44
C TYR A 13 -0.89 -13.30 -4.74
N ASP A 14 -1.91 -12.91 -5.50
CA ASP A 14 -1.76 -12.10 -6.70
C ASP A 14 -1.47 -10.64 -6.35
N ALA A 15 -2.03 -10.15 -5.24
CA ALA A 15 -1.75 -8.83 -4.68
C ALA A 15 -1.53 -8.92 -3.17
N PHE A 16 -0.54 -8.21 -2.65
CA PHE A 16 -0.26 -8.16 -1.22
C PHE A 16 -0.07 -6.73 -0.73
N LEU A 17 -0.92 -6.30 0.20
CA LEU A 17 -1.03 -4.90 0.63
C LEU A 17 -0.96 -4.78 2.15
N PRO A 18 -0.36 -3.71 2.70
CA PRO A 18 -0.48 -3.41 4.11
C PRO A 18 -1.79 -2.70 4.44
N GLU A 19 -2.30 -2.97 5.63
CA GLU A 19 -3.31 -2.12 6.25
C GLU A 19 -2.75 -0.75 6.63
N SER A 20 -3.64 0.23 6.74
CA SER A 20 -3.30 1.58 7.20
C SER A 20 -4.35 2.17 8.11
N SER A 21 -3.95 3.23 8.82
CA SER A 21 -4.84 4.09 9.61
C SER A 21 -5.72 5.00 8.74
N GLY A 22 -5.47 5.03 7.43
CA GLY A 22 -6.22 5.87 6.49
C GLY A 22 -7.67 5.42 6.30
N ARG A 23 -8.51 6.29 5.73
CA ARG A 23 -9.94 6.05 5.50
C ARG A 23 -10.26 4.77 4.71
N ARG A 24 -9.33 4.31 3.87
CA ARG A 24 -9.50 3.12 3.02
C ARG A 24 -9.02 1.84 3.70
N GLY A 25 -8.32 1.94 4.84
CA GLY A 25 -7.79 0.83 5.62
C GLY A 25 -6.65 0.06 4.96
N LEU A 26 -6.21 0.45 3.76
CA LEU A 26 -5.19 -0.23 2.96
C LEU A 26 -4.34 0.80 2.20
N GLU A 27 -3.06 0.48 1.97
CA GLU A 27 -2.18 1.24 1.08
C GLU A 27 -1.90 0.54 -0.26
N PRO A 28 -2.72 0.77 -1.30
CA PRO A 28 -2.49 0.20 -2.63
C PRO A 28 -1.28 0.78 -3.36
N LEU A 29 -0.77 1.93 -2.93
CA LEU A 29 0.44 2.53 -3.51
C LEU A 29 1.74 2.00 -2.88
N CYS A 30 1.63 1.19 -1.83
CA CYS A 30 2.76 0.48 -1.20
C CYS A 30 2.44 -1.02 -1.12
N ALA A 31 2.41 -1.68 -2.27
CA ALA A 31 1.92 -3.06 -2.41
C ALA A 31 2.77 -3.87 -3.38
N VAL A 32 2.64 -5.20 -3.32
CA VAL A 32 3.18 -6.13 -4.31
C VAL A 32 2.04 -6.57 -5.23
N TYR A 33 2.26 -6.51 -6.54
CA TYR A 33 1.32 -6.98 -7.56
C TYR A 33 2.00 -7.97 -8.48
N GLY A 34 1.43 -9.17 -8.60
CA GLY A 34 1.86 -10.22 -9.51
C GLY A 34 1.22 -10.10 -10.90
N PRO A 35 1.67 -10.90 -11.88
CA PRO A 35 1.20 -10.84 -13.27
C PRO A 35 -0.32 -11.04 -13.43
N ALA A 36 -0.95 -11.83 -12.56
CA ALA A 36 -2.39 -12.08 -12.58
C ALA A 36 -3.24 -10.81 -12.34
N CYS A 37 -2.67 -9.77 -11.73
CA CYS A 37 -3.36 -8.49 -11.53
C CYS A 37 -3.58 -7.72 -12.84
N ALA A 38 -2.72 -7.90 -13.85
CA ALA A 38 -2.77 -7.12 -15.09
C ALA A 38 -4.12 -7.19 -15.82
N PRO A 39 -4.69 -8.37 -16.13
CA PRO A 39 -6.00 -8.45 -16.79
C PRO A 39 -7.13 -7.90 -15.93
N ALA A 40 -7.05 -8.08 -14.60
CA ALA A 40 -8.06 -7.56 -13.66
C ALA A 40 -8.05 -6.02 -13.63
N ILE A 41 -6.87 -5.41 -13.57
CA ILE A 41 -6.70 -3.95 -13.63
C ILE A 41 -7.18 -3.40 -14.98
N ALA A 42 -6.79 -4.03 -16.09
CA ALA A 42 -7.19 -3.59 -17.43
C ALA A 42 -8.72 -3.53 -17.59
N LYS A 43 -9.43 -4.56 -17.13
CA LYS A 43 -10.90 -4.59 -17.13
C LYS A 43 -11.51 -3.43 -16.34
N ARG A 44 -10.93 -3.03 -15.22
CA ARG A 44 -11.41 -1.89 -14.43
C ARG A 44 -11.17 -0.57 -15.15
N LEU A 45 -10.03 -0.41 -15.80
CA LEU A 45 -9.72 0.77 -16.61
C LEU A 45 -10.69 0.91 -17.79
N ASP A 46 -10.99 -0.17 -18.51
CA ASP A 46 -11.95 -0.18 -19.62
C ASP A 46 -13.37 0.24 -19.19
N ASN A 47 -13.74 -0.06 -17.93
CA ASN A 47 -15.01 0.33 -17.33
C ASN A 47 -15.00 1.73 -16.67
N GLY A 48 -13.86 2.44 -16.68
CA GLY A 48 -13.71 3.73 -15.99
C GLY A 48 -13.63 3.63 -14.46
N GLU A 49 -13.39 2.44 -13.91
CA GLU A 49 -13.28 2.18 -12.48
C GLU A 49 -11.87 2.52 -11.95
N LEU A 50 -11.58 3.81 -11.75
CA LEU A 50 -10.23 4.31 -11.44
C LEU A 50 -9.76 4.10 -9.98
N LYS A 51 -10.53 3.42 -9.14
CA LYS A 51 -10.13 3.15 -7.75
C LYS A 51 -9.09 2.03 -7.75
N ALA A 52 -7.89 2.28 -7.23
CA ALA A 52 -6.77 1.31 -7.24
C ALA A 52 -7.05 -0.05 -6.55
N ILE A 53 -8.16 -0.20 -5.83
CA ILE A 53 -8.57 -1.47 -5.20
C ILE A 53 -9.83 -2.08 -5.82
N SER A 54 -10.35 -1.52 -6.93
CA SER A 54 -11.59 -1.98 -7.57
C SER A 54 -11.48 -3.41 -8.13
N PHE A 55 -10.27 -3.83 -8.50
CA PHE A 55 -10.00 -5.17 -9.06
C PHE A 55 -9.80 -6.26 -8.01
N HIS A 56 -9.75 -5.93 -6.71
CA HIS A 56 -9.44 -6.89 -5.65
C HIS A 56 -10.38 -8.10 -5.62
N ALA A 57 -11.63 -7.95 -6.07
CA ALA A 57 -12.59 -9.04 -6.13
C ALA A 57 -12.26 -10.11 -7.20
N ASP A 58 -11.37 -9.79 -8.15
CA ASP A 58 -11.01 -10.67 -9.26
C ASP A 58 -9.69 -11.42 -9.04
N VAL A 59 -9.01 -11.19 -7.92
CA VAL A 59 -7.67 -11.74 -7.63
C VAL A 59 -7.51 -12.18 -6.18
N ARG A 60 -6.50 -13.01 -5.89
CA ARG A 60 -6.17 -13.42 -4.52
C ARG A 60 -5.41 -12.30 -3.83
N VAL A 61 -6.08 -11.64 -2.89
CA VAL A 61 -5.48 -10.55 -2.09
C VAL A 61 -5.06 -11.08 -0.73
N GLY A 62 -3.81 -10.85 -0.37
CA GLY A 62 -3.31 -11.00 1.00
C GLY A 62 -3.05 -9.65 1.63
N ILE A 63 -3.21 -9.59 2.95
CA ILE A 63 -3.14 -8.35 3.72
C ILE A 63 -2.09 -8.50 4.81
N LEU A 64 -1.16 -7.53 4.91
CA LEU A 64 -0.27 -7.38 6.06
C LEU A 64 -1.02 -6.58 7.14
N PRO A 65 -1.37 -7.19 8.29
CA PRO A 65 -2.18 -6.55 9.31
C PRO A 65 -1.53 -5.28 9.89
N LEU A 66 -2.34 -4.31 10.32
CA LEU A 66 -1.87 -3.04 10.86
C LEU A 66 -0.96 -3.24 12.08
N ALA A 67 -1.21 -4.27 12.88
CA ALA A 67 -0.36 -4.63 14.02
C ALA A 67 1.07 -4.98 13.60
N GLU A 68 1.23 -5.67 12.47
CA GLU A 68 2.55 -6.00 11.90
C GLU A 68 3.17 -4.79 11.19
N VAL A 69 2.35 -3.96 10.54
CA VAL A 69 2.80 -2.70 9.92
C VAL A 69 3.46 -1.77 10.95
N ARG A 70 2.92 -1.70 12.18
CA ARG A 70 3.49 -0.92 13.29
C ARG A 70 4.86 -1.41 13.78
N ALA A 71 5.36 -2.53 13.28
CA ALA A 71 6.75 -2.94 13.55
C ALA A 71 7.77 -2.19 12.66
N PHE A 72 7.31 -1.41 11.67
CA PHE A 72 8.15 -0.68 10.72
C PHE A 72 8.07 0.85 10.93
N GLY A 73 9.06 1.58 10.43
CA GLY A 73 9.01 3.05 10.32
C GLY A 73 8.79 3.80 11.64
N GLY A 74 9.42 3.36 12.74
CA GLY A 74 9.21 3.97 14.06
C GLY A 74 7.86 3.66 14.72
N GLY A 75 7.03 2.85 14.06
CA GLY A 75 5.75 2.38 14.56
C GLY A 75 4.55 3.28 14.26
N ASP A 76 4.75 4.30 13.43
CA ASP A 76 3.67 5.16 12.92
C ASP A 76 3.39 4.85 11.44
N PRO A 77 2.27 4.16 11.12
CA PRO A 77 1.85 3.91 9.75
C PRO A 77 1.62 5.19 8.92
N ASP A 78 1.25 6.30 9.55
CA ASP A 78 0.98 7.56 8.85
C ASP A 78 2.28 8.25 8.40
N GLU A 79 3.38 8.07 9.14
CA GLU A 79 4.73 8.48 8.72
C GLU A 79 5.30 7.48 7.69
N LEU A 80 5.10 6.17 7.89
CA LEU A 80 5.61 5.12 7.01
C LEU A 80 5.07 5.19 5.57
N PHE A 81 3.79 5.54 5.41
CA PHE A 81 3.13 5.64 4.11
C PHE A 81 2.85 7.09 3.70
N PHE A 82 3.56 8.05 4.31
CA PHE A 82 3.35 9.46 4.04
C PHE A 82 3.57 9.79 2.56
N ASN A 83 2.55 10.39 1.92
CA ASN A 83 2.57 10.74 0.51
C ASN A 83 2.55 12.27 0.36
N VAL A 84 3.50 12.80 -0.41
CA VAL A 84 3.65 14.25 -0.66
C VAL A 84 2.85 14.63 -1.90
N ASN A 85 1.70 15.27 -1.70
CA ASN A 85 0.83 15.71 -2.81
C ASN A 85 0.72 17.25 -2.88
N THR A 86 0.99 17.94 -1.78
CA THR A 86 0.87 19.40 -1.66
C THR A 86 2.18 20.02 -1.17
N PRO A 87 2.39 21.34 -1.37
CA PRO A 87 3.54 22.04 -0.79
C PRO A 87 3.63 21.92 0.74
N ALA A 88 2.49 21.89 1.43
CA ALA A 88 2.45 21.69 2.88
C ALA A 88 2.93 20.28 3.29
N ASP A 89 2.66 19.26 2.46
CA ASP A 89 3.18 17.91 2.70
C ASP A 89 4.72 17.89 2.58
N LEU A 90 5.28 18.68 1.66
CA LEU A 90 6.73 18.79 1.50
C LEU A 90 7.38 19.41 2.75
N GLU A 91 6.82 20.52 3.27
CA GLU A 91 7.30 21.14 4.52
C GLU A 91 7.25 20.13 5.69
N ARG A 92 6.18 19.33 5.77
CA ARG A 92 6.06 18.26 6.75
C ARG A 92 7.11 17.17 6.54
N ALA A 93 7.36 16.74 5.31
CA ALA A 93 8.38 15.74 5.00
C ALA A 93 9.78 16.23 5.41
N GLU A 94 10.11 17.49 5.18
CA GLU A 94 11.38 18.09 5.60
C GLU A 94 11.52 18.18 7.12
N ALA A 95 10.42 18.43 7.84
CA ALA A 95 10.41 18.42 9.29
C ALA A 95 10.61 17.00 9.85
N LEU A 96 9.96 16.00 9.25
CA LEU A 96 10.16 14.59 9.59
C LEU A 96 11.60 14.16 9.35
N TRP A 97 12.18 14.48 8.19
CA TRP A 97 13.57 14.17 7.87
C TRP A 97 14.54 14.74 8.90
N ARG A 98 14.36 16.01 9.30
CA ARG A 98 15.19 16.67 10.32
C ARG A 98 15.06 16.08 11.72
N ARG A 99 13.96 15.39 12.05
CA ARG A 99 13.80 14.67 13.34
C ARG A 99 14.61 13.38 13.38
N HIS A 100 14.97 12.82 12.24
CA HIS A 100 15.62 11.51 12.11
C HIS A 100 17.09 11.56 11.63
N GLY A 101 17.55 12.72 11.14
CA GLY A 101 18.96 12.98 10.83
C GLY A 101 19.71 13.59 12.00
#